data_AF-A0A9E0XNH8-F1
#
_entry.id   AF-A0A9E0XNH8-F1
#
_cell.length_a   1.000
_cell.length_b   1.000
_cell.length_c   1.000
_cell.angle_alpha   90.00
_cell.angle_beta   90.00
_cell.angle_gamma   90.00
#
_symmetry.space_group_name_H-M   'P 1'
#
loop_
_entity.id
_entity.type
_entity.pdbx_description
1 polymer ?
#
loop_
_entity_poly.entity_id
_entity_poly.type
_entity_poly.pdbx_seq_one_letter_code
_entity_poly.pdbx_strand_id
1 'polypeptide(L)'
;MNLAFISHEACADHKMGAHHPECPERLHAIQDRMIASGMEMLVTHYDAPEATVEQLARVHDRDYIQGIFDAAPKADDVLAWVDGDTAMNSHSLSAALRSAGAAVLGVDLVMSDKHHAAFCCVRPPGHHAG
;
A
#
# COMPACT_ATOMS: atom_id res chain seq x y z
N MET A 1 -8.09 6.79 -22.65
CA MET A 1 -6.89 6.60 -21.79
C MET A 1 -7.04 5.22 -21.18
N ASN A 2 -6.03 4.34 -21.30
CA ASN A 2 -6.10 2.97 -20.76
C ASN A 2 -5.15 2.88 -19.55
N LEU A 3 -5.63 3.38 -18.41
CA LEU A 3 -4.87 3.52 -17.16
C LEU A 3 -5.60 2.77 -16.04
N ALA A 4 -4.90 1.82 -15.42
CA ALA A 4 -5.35 1.18 -14.19
C ALA A 4 -5.05 2.08 -12.99
N PHE A 5 -6.04 2.32 -12.14
CA PHE A 5 -5.88 2.97 -10.84
C PHE A 5 -6.13 1.93 -9.75
N ILE A 6 -5.08 1.59 -9.01
CA ILE A 6 -5.08 0.47 -8.06
C ILE A 6 -4.96 1.03 -6.64
N SER A 7 -5.92 0.73 -5.79
CA SER A 7 -5.97 1.18 -4.39
C SER A 7 -6.67 0.14 -3.52
N HIS A 8 -6.69 0.37 -2.20
CA HIS A 8 -7.48 -0.43 -1.27
C HIS A 8 -7.72 0.37 0.02
N GLU A 9 -8.92 0.27 0.60
CA GLU A 9 -9.31 1.01 1.80
C GLU A 9 -8.37 0.76 3.00
N ALA A 10 -7.93 -0.49 3.19
CA ALA A 10 -6.97 -0.86 4.22
C ALA A 10 -5.67 -0.03 4.21
N CYS A 11 -5.26 0.54 3.07
CA CYS A 11 -4.11 1.43 3.01
C CYS A 11 -4.31 2.72 3.83
N ALA A 12 -5.56 3.16 4.02
CA ALA A 12 -5.90 4.32 4.84
C ALA A 12 -5.89 4.00 6.35
N ASP A 13 -5.98 2.72 6.74
CA ASP A 13 -5.99 2.33 8.15
C ASP A 13 -4.60 2.28 8.78
N HIS A 14 -3.53 2.27 7.96
CA HIS A 14 -2.17 2.46 8.45
C HIS A 14 -1.98 3.87 9.02
N LYS A 15 -1.68 3.95 10.33
CA LYS A 15 -1.45 5.19 11.07
C LYS A 15 -0.26 5.00 12.02
N MET A 16 0.63 5.98 12.05
CA MET A 16 1.85 5.99 12.88
C MET A 16 1.80 7.02 14.03
N GLY A 17 0.59 7.52 14.34
CA GLY A 17 0.36 8.56 15.33
C GLY A 17 -0.18 9.85 14.73
N ALA A 18 -0.84 10.67 15.56
CA ALA A 18 -1.63 11.83 15.11
C ALA A 18 -0.81 12.95 14.44
N HIS A 19 0.50 13.00 14.67
CA HIS A 19 1.39 14.04 14.13
C HIS A 19 2.31 13.51 13.03
N HIS A 20 2.18 12.24 12.64
CA HIS A 20 3.03 11.66 11.62
C HIS A 20 2.64 12.19 10.23
N PRO A 21 3.59 12.71 9.41
CA PRO A 21 3.26 13.30 8.10
C PRO A 21 2.82 12.25 7.06
N GLU A 22 3.23 11.00 7.26
CA GLU A 22 2.73 9.86 6.49
C GLU A 22 1.37 9.43 7.09
N CYS A 23 0.30 10.08 6.62
CA CYS A 23 -1.05 9.96 7.16
C CYS A 23 -2.10 9.60 6.08
N PRO A 24 -3.29 9.10 6.47
CA PRO A 24 -4.33 8.68 5.53
C PRO A 24 -4.82 9.79 4.60
N GLU A 25 -4.76 11.04 5.05
CA GLU A 25 -5.14 12.23 4.29
C GLU A 25 -4.34 12.37 3.00
N ARG A 26 -3.15 11.76 2.90
CA ARG A 26 -2.39 11.68 1.65
C ARG A 26 -3.16 10.96 0.54
N LEU A 27 -3.85 9.86 0.87
CA LEU A 27 -4.68 9.12 -0.10
C LEU A 27 -5.97 9.88 -0.40
N HIS A 28 -6.62 10.46 0.63
CA HIS A 28 -7.82 11.27 0.43
C HIS A 28 -7.55 12.47 -0.48
N ALA A 29 -6.43 13.16 -0.29
CA ALA A 29 -6.04 14.29 -1.14
C ALA A 29 -5.86 13.88 -2.62
N ILE A 30 -5.33 12.68 -2.89
CA ILE A 30 -5.24 12.16 -4.26
C ILE A 30 -6.64 11.88 -4.81
N GLN A 31 -7.50 11.21 -4.05
CA GLN A 31 -8.86 10.87 -4.47
C GLN A 31 -9.71 12.12 -4.74
N ASP A 32 -9.64 13.13 -3.87
CA ASP A 32 -10.32 14.41 -4.05
C ASP A 32 -9.88 15.10 -5.35
N ARG A 33 -8.58 15.04 -5.68
CA ARG A 33 -8.06 15.58 -6.94
C ARG A 33 -8.44 14.74 -8.15
N MET A 34 -8.54 13.41 -8.04
CA MET A 34 -9.05 12.54 -9.10
C MET A 34 -10.50 12.92 -9.47
N ILE A 35 -11.35 13.14 -8.47
CA ILE A 35 -12.74 13.56 -8.65
C ILE A 35 -12.80 14.99 -9.22
N ALA A 36 -12.14 15.95 -8.57
CA ALA A 36 -12.22 17.36 -8.95
C ALA A 36 -11.66 17.67 -10.35
N SER A 37 -10.71 16.86 -10.83
CA SER A 37 -10.16 16.98 -12.19
C SER A 37 -10.96 16.22 -13.25
N GLY A 38 -11.92 15.38 -12.84
CA GLY A 38 -12.66 14.47 -13.73
C GLY A 38 -11.85 13.24 -14.17
N MET A 39 -10.62 13.04 -13.66
CA MET A 39 -9.79 11.87 -13.98
C MET A 39 -10.40 10.57 -13.46
N GLU A 40 -11.18 10.61 -12.39
CA GLU A 40 -11.91 9.44 -11.85
C GLU A 40 -12.71 8.71 -12.94
N MET A 41 -13.31 9.47 -13.87
CA MET A 41 -14.14 8.91 -14.95
C MET A 41 -13.32 8.31 -16.11
N LEU A 42 -11.99 8.46 -16.09
CA LEU A 42 -11.09 8.12 -17.19
C LEU A 42 -10.15 6.93 -16.86
N VAL A 43 -10.19 6.43 -15.63
CA VAL A 43 -9.37 5.31 -15.17
C VAL A 43 -10.22 4.08 -14.90
N THR A 44 -9.59 2.90 -14.91
CA THR A 44 -10.23 1.66 -14.46
C THR A 44 -9.75 1.33 -13.07
N HIS A 45 -10.68 1.22 -12.11
CA HIS A 45 -10.36 0.94 -10.72
C HIS A 45 -10.14 -0.55 -10.49
N TYR A 46 -9.17 -0.86 -9.66
CA TYR A 46 -8.88 -2.21 -9.17
C TYR A 46 -8.64 -2.19 -7.67
N ASP A 47 -9.20 -3.18 -6.97
CA ASP A 47 -8.84 -3.45 -5.59
C ASP A 47 -7.47 -4.14 -5.53
N ALA A 48 -6.56 -3.58 -4.74
CA ALA A 48 -5.23 -4.17 -4.55
C ALA A 48 -5.36 -5.52 -3.83
N PRO A 49 -4.80 -6.62 -4.38
CA PRO A 49 -4.70 -7.89 -3.66
C PRO A 49 -3.64 -7.81 -2.56
N GLU A 50 -3.61 -8.80 -1.66
CA GLU A 50 -2.48 -8.97 -0.75
C GLU A 50 -1.32 -9.65 -1.49
N ALA A 51 -0.11 -9.14 -1.30
CA ALA A 51 1.09 -9.82 -1.75
C ALA A 51 1.27 -11.14 -1.00
N THR A 52 1.66 -12.20 -1.71
CA THR A 52 2.02 -13.48 -1.08
C THR A 52 3.42 -13.42 -0.49
N VAL A 53 3.71 -14.29 0.49
CA VAL A 53 5.06 -14.41 1.06
C VAL A 53 6.10 -14.72 -0.01
N GLU A 54 5.74 -15.52 -1.03
CA GLU A 54 6.62 -15.84 -2.16
C GLU A 54 6.90 -14.62 -3.04
N GLN A 55 5.95 -13.69 -3.17
CA GLN A 55 6.18 -12.43 -3.87
C GLN A 55 7.12 -11.52 -3.08
N LEU A 56 6.92 -11.40 -1.77
CA LEU A 56 7.79 -10.61 -0.88
C LEU A 56 9.21 -11.17 -0.83
N ALA A 57 9.35 -12.50 -0.78
CA ALA A 57 10.63 -13.21 -0.69
C ALA A 57 11.50 -13.11 -1.95
N ARG A 58 11.04 -12.40 -3.00
CA ARG A 58 11.88 -12.06 -4.17
C ARG A 58 12.80 -10.86 -3.91
N VAL A 59 12.49 -10.06 -2.89
CA VAL A 59 13.23 -8.83 -2.55
C VAL A 59 13.77 -8.89 -1.12
N HIS A 60 12.99 -9.42 -0.18
CA HIS A 60 13.37 -9.47 1.23
C HIS A 60 13.68 -10.90 1.69
N ASP A 61 14.59 -11.02 2.66
CA ASP A 61 14.85 -12.30 3.32
C ASP A 61 13.63 -12.77 4.11
N ARG A 62 13.43 -14.10 4.16
CA ARG A 62 12.28 -14.71 4.87
C ARG A 62 12.25 -14.36 6.35
N ASP A 63 13.42 -14.22 6.97
CA ASP A 63 13.53 -13.87 8.39
C ASP A 63 13.08 -12.42 8.64
N TYR A 64 13.38 -11.50 7.72
CA TYR A 64 12.89 -10.12 7.79
C TYR A 64 11.36 -10.09 7.63
N ILE A 65 10.82 -10.79 6.64
CA ILE A 65 9.37 -10.89 6.43
C ILE A 65 8.67 -11.40 7.69
N GLN A 66 9.18 -12.49 8.26
CA GLN A 66 8.62 -13.05 9.48
C GLN A 66 8.74 -12.09 10.66
N GLY A 67 9.87 -11.39 10.80
CA GLY A 67 10.07 -10.37 11.84
C GLY A 67 9.03 -9.25 11.78
N ILE A 68 8.70 -8.75 10.58
CA ILE A 68 7.64 -7.74 10.39
C ILE A 68 6.26 -8.32 10.72
N PHE A 69 5.99 -9.57 10.32
CA PHE A 69 4.71 -10.23 10.60
C PHE A 69 4.50 -10.42 12.11
N ASP A 70 5.56 -10.79 12.82
CA ASP A 70 5.54 -11.01 14.27
C ASP A 70 5.49 -9.70 15.06
N ALA A 71 6.10 -8.63 14.53
CA ALA A 71 6.08 -7.29 15.13
C ALA A 71 4.73 -6.58 15.00
N ALA A 72 3.85 -7.03 14.09
CA ALA A 72 2.55 -6.41 13.88
C ALA A 72 1.69 -6.47 15.17
N PRO A 73 1.32 -5.31 15.75
CA PRO A 73 0.53 -5.32 16.97
C PRO A 73 -0.89 -5.83 16.69
N LYS A 74 -1.51 -6.49 17.68
CA LYS A 74 -2.87 -7.02 17.55
C LYS A 74 -3.95 -6.13 18.20
N ALA A 75 -3.53 -5.19 19.04
CA ALA A 75 -4.41 -4.26 19.74
C ALA A 75 -4.40 -2.91 19.04
N ASP A 76 -5.56 -2.28 18.90
CA ASP A 76 -5.73 -1.06 18.08
C ASP A 76 -5.05 0.18 18.68
N ASP A 77 -4.87 0.22 20.00
CA ASP A 77 -4.25 1.34 20.71
C ASP A 77 -2.72 1.20 20.87
N VAL A 78 -2.11 0.22 20.21
CA VAL A 78 -0.67 -0.07 20.32
C VAL A 78 0.05 0.26 19.02
N LEU A 79 1.15 1.00 19.13
CA LEU A 79 2.13 1.20 18.06
C LEU A 79 3.39 0.38 18.36
N ALA A 80 3.78 -0.46 17.40
CA ALA A 80 5.06 -1.15 17.41
C ALA A 80 6.06 -0.37 16.53
N TRP A 81 7.19 0.04 17.10
CA TRP A 81 8.21 0.78 16.35
C TRP A 81 9.13 -0.18 15.63
N VAL A 82 9.26 -0.02 14.32
CA VAL A 82 10.19 -0.77 13.47
C VAL A 82 11.58 -0.13 13.52
N ASP A 83 11.62 1.20 13.48
CA ASP A 83 12.84 2.00 13.64
C ASP A 83 12.53 3.37 14.30
N GLY A 84 13.38 4.38 14.08
CA GLY A 84 13.26 5.69 14.73
C GLY A 84 12.14 6.59 14.20
N ASP A 85 11.59 6.31 13.01
CA ASP A 85 10.52 7.10 12.39
C ASP A 85 9.40 6.28 11.76
N THR A 86 9.49 4.94 11.80
CA THR A 86 8.51 4.00 11.26
C THR A 86 7.84 3.21 12.37
N ALA A 87 6.51 3.30 12.45
CA ALA A 87 5.69 2.54 13.40
C ALA A 87 4.61 1.73 12.68
N MET A 88 4.12 0.69 13.34
CA MET A 88 3.03 -0.17 12.90
C MET A 88 1.89 -0.10 13.91
N ASN A 89 0.67 0.10 13.43
CA ASN A 89 -0.57 -0.22 14.14
C ASN A 89 -1.12 -1.59 13.71
N SER A 90 -2.27 -1.99 14.26
CA SER A 90 -2.92 -3.28 13.98
C SER A 90 -3.30 -3.51 12.52
N HIS A 91 -3.43 -2.45 11.74
CA HIS A 91 -3.78 -2.49 10.31
C HIS A 91 -2.56 -2.42 9.38
N SER A 92 -1.38 -2.11 9.91
CA SER A 92 -0.20 -1.81 9.11
C SER A 92 0.28 -2.99 8.28
N LEU A 93 0.18 -4.20 8.82
CA LEU A 93 0.56 -5.41 8.08
C LEU A 93 -0.35 -5.61 6.85
N SER A 94 -1.67 -5.56 7.04
CA SER A 94 -2.61 -5.69 5.92
C SER A 94 -2.41 -4.58 4.88
N ALA A 95 -2.24 -3.33 5.33
CA ALA A 95 -1.94 -2.21 4.44
C ALA A 95 -0.65 -2.42 3.63
N ALA A 96 0.43 -2.90 4.26
CA ALA A 96 1.69 -3.18 3.59
C ALA A 96 1.55 -4.31 2.54
N LEU A 97 0.81 -5.38 2.87
CA LEU A 97 0.53 -6.47 1.92
C LEU A 97 -0.28 -5.97 0.72
N ARG A 98 -1.27 -5.11 0.93
CA ARG A 98 -2.07 -4.48 -0.13
C ARG A 98 -1.23 -3.52 -0.97
N SER A 99 -0.35 -2.74 -0.34
CA SER A 99 0.57 -1.83 -1.02
C SER A 99 1.50 -2.59 -1.99
N ALA A 100 2.13 -3.66 -1.52
CA ALA A 100 2.97 -4.52 -2.34
C ALA A 100 2.17 -5.26 -3.43
N GLY A 101 0.99 -5.77 -3.09
CA GLY A 101 0.13 -6.48 -4.03
C GLY A 101 -0.42 -5.59 -5.14
N ALA A 102 -0.67 -4.30 -4.88
CA ALA A 102 -1.02 -3.33 -5.90
C ALA A 102 0.08 -3.19 -6.96
N ALA A 103 1.34 -3.12 -6.52
CA ALA A 103 2.49 -3.02 -7.43
C ALA A 103 2.61 -4.27 -8.31
N VAL A 104 2.43 -5.46 -7.73
CA VAL A 104 2.42 -6.71 -8.50
C VAL A 104 1.29 -6.74 -9.52
N LEU A 105 0.05 -6.44 -9.11
CA LEU A 105 -1.10 -6.38 -10.01
C LEU A 105 -0.89 -5.34 -11.12
N GLY A 106 -0.33 -4.17 -10.80
CA GLY A 106 -0.05 -3.11 -11.77
C GLY A 106 0.93 -3.57 -12.84
N VAL A 107 2.00 -4.26 -12.45
CA VAL A 107 2.94 -4.86 -13.40
C VAL A 107 2.24 -5.92 -14.24
N ASP A 108 1.47 -6.82 -13.65
CA ASP A 108 0.75 -7.88 -14.39
C ASP A 108 -0.23 -7.30 -15.41
N LEU A 109 -0.98 -6.25 -15.07
CA LEU A 109 -1.93 -5.59 -15.96
C LEU A 109 -1.24 -4.92 -17.16
N VAL A 110 -0.07 -4.33 -16.95
CA VAL A 110 0.72 -3.70 -18.03
C VAL A 110 1.39 -4.76 -18.89
N MET A 111 2.04 -5.75 -18.27
CA MET A 111 2.79 -6.80 -18.98
C MET A 111 1.89 -7.79 -19.73
N SER A 112 0.59 -7.84 -19.39
CA SER A 112 -0.42 -8.63 -20.12
C SER A 112 -1.19 -7.82 -21.17
N ASP A 113 -0.74 -6.61 -21.51
CA ASP A 113 -1.37 -5.69 -22.48
C ASP A 113 -2.83 -5.31 -22.15
N LYS A 114 -3.30 -5.54 -20.91
CA LYS A 114 -4.64 -5.14 -20.47
C LYS A 114 -4.74 -3.62 -20.28
N HIS A 115 -3.68 -3.01 -19.76
CA HIS A 115 -3.55 -1.56 -19.54
C HIS A 115 -2.23 -1.05 -20.09
N HIS A 116 -2.19 0.21 -20.53
CA HIS A 116 -0.94 0.82 -21.02
C HIS A 116 -0.05 1.30 -19.87
N ALA A 117 -0.66 1.63 -18.74
CA ALA A 117 0.00 2.08 -17.54
C ALA A 117 -0.85 1.71 -16.32
N ALA A 118 -0.21 1.66 -15.16
CA ALA A 118 -0.87 1.49 -13.87
C ALA A 118 -0.35 2.54 -12.89
N PHE A 119 -1.24 3.08 -12.07
CA PHE A 119 -0.92 3.92 -10.93
C PHE A 119 -1.41 3.25 -9.65
N CYS A 120 -0.50 3.00 -8.71
CA CYS A 120 -0.81 2.39 -7.41
C CYS A 120 -0.91 3.48 -6.35
N CYS A 121 -2.14 3.84 -5.98
CA CYS A 121 -2.42 4.82 -4.93
C CYS A 121 -2.45 4.10 -3.57
N VAL A 122 -1.27 3.88 -2.99
CA VAL A 122 -1.08 2.99 -1.84
C VAL A 122 -0.31 3.63 -0.68
N ARG A 123 -0.52 3.05 0.51
CA ARG A 123 0.21 3.31 1.76
C ARG A 123 0.29 2.00 2.56
N PRO A 124 1.37 1.73 3.31
CA PRO A 124 2.60 2.52 3.44
C PRO A 124 3.46 2.52 2.16
N PRO A 125 4.41 3.48 2.01
CA PRO A 125 5.39 3.48 0.90
C PRO A 125 6.44 2.36 1.07
N GLY A 126 7.17 2.02 0.00
CA GLY A 126 8.09 0.86 0.01
C GLY A 126 9.54 1.10 -0.39
N HIS A 127 9.88 2.24 -1.02
CA HIS A 127 11.22 2.45 -1.62
C HIS A 127 12.42 2.51 -0.65
N HIS A 128 12.18 2.57 0.65
CA HIS A 128 13.21 2.57 1.70
C HIS A 128 13.34 1.23 2.44
N ALA A 129 12.45 0.25 2.18
CA ALA A 129 12.50 -1.05 2.83
C ALA A 129 13.67 -1.88 2.28
N GLY A 130 14.55 -2.37 3.15
CA GLY A 130 15.76 -3.13 2.81
C GLY A 130 16.06 -4.25 3.79
#